data_AF-A0A8T8S8M7-F1
#
_entry.id   AF-A0A8T8S8M7-F1
#
_cell.length_a   1.000
_cell.length_b   1.000
_cell.length_c   1.000
_cell.angle_alpha   90.00
_cell.angle_beta   90.00
_cell.angle_gamma   90.00
#
_symmetry.space_group_name_H-M   'P 1'
#
loop_
_entity.id
_entity.type
_entity.pdbx_description
1 polymer ?
#
loop_
_entity_poly.entity_id
_entity_poly.type
_entity_poly.pdbx_seq_one_letter_code
_entity_poly.pdbx_strand_id
1 'polypeptide(L)'
;PSIFSRDHGPGRARFPEFTSVDEVRLFIFRIVVWPDTKDAYVTLPIQVAYFLMLEGYTAYVFARKIKDQSWWLFRVCPRGNGNVIIPHMHNTWTLIQAFYGLILCSIYTALFVCYIKNELIAHRGLIFTLMWTPIPFACFYQAWAISYADFDGPGAANSAISTSTQTASHRKPKPLPAWLVNCFWALLPFISLFSVLPPALRTEKHWEATRFALGQWMLKYANATEINREMLLDAQDIWTSELRGAYFFTMASIVWIFILVGGALLHNTSAWLLVFRLRRHLQTQRWLHSSVHSPSKESNPSQQELGNPNSELNHNRSALSG
;
A
#
# COMPACT_ATOMS: atom_id res chain seq x y z
N PRO A 1 18.18 -26.82 25.17
CA PRO A 1 18.08 -25.36 24.93
C PRO A 1 17.55 -25.06 23.52
N SER A 2 16.30 -24.60 23.38
CA SER A 2 15.87 -23.98 22.12
C SER A 2 16.40 -22.54 22.09
N ILE A 3 17.04 -22.15 20.99
CA ILE A 3 17.72 -20.85 20.83
C ILE A 3 16.83 -19.61 21.10
N PHE A 4 15.50 -19.75 21.14
CA PHE A 4 14.56 -18.62 21.10
C PHE A 4 13.86 -18.31 22.43
N SER A 5 14.18 -19.00 23.52
CA SER A 5 13.62 -18.68 24.84
C SER A 5 14.73 -18.45 25.86
N ARG A 6 14.92 -17.18 26.25
CA ARG A 6 15.58 -16.83 27.52
C ARG A 6 14.65 -17.04 28.72
N ASP A 7 13.37 -17.30 28.48
CA ASP A 7 12.41 -17.65 29.51
C ASP A 7 12.62 -19.12 29.95
N HIS A 8 12.89 -19.28 31.23
CA HIS A 8 13.02 -20.57 31.93
C HIS A 8 11.73 -20.95 32.67
N GLY A 9 10.70 -20.10 32.61
CA GLY A 9 9.43 -20.26 33.29
C GLY A 9 8.49 -21.30 32.68
N PRO A 10 7.28 -21.42 33.24
CA PRO A 10 6.25 -22.35 32.80
C PRO A 10 5.64 -21.99 31.43
N GLY A 11 5.79 -20.76 30.95
CA GLY A 11 5.30 -20.31 29.63
C GLY A 11 6.18 -20.70 28.44
N ARG A 12 7.30 -21.40 28.67
CA ARG A 12 8.21 -21.82 27.60
C ARG A 12 7.54 -22.86 26.70
N ALA A 13 7.66 -22.69 25.38
CA ALA A 13 7.36 -23.76 24.44
C ALA A 13 8.26 -24.97 24.74
N ARG A 14 7.67 -26.05 25.26
CA ARG A 14 8.36 -27.32 25.57
C ARG A 14 7.84 -28.40 24.64
N PHE A 15 8.72 -29.35 24.32
CA PHE A 15 8.29 -30.53 23.59
C PHE A 15 7.34 -31.29 24.51
N PRO A 16 6.12 -31.62 24.08
CA PRO A 16 5.17 -32.32 24.94
C PRO A 16 5.69 -33.69 25.36
N GLU A 17 5.19 -34.19 26.49
CA GLU A 17 5.35 -35.59 26.86
C GLU A 17 4.23 -36.39 26.19
N PHE A 18 4.59 -37.49 25.52
CA PHE A 18 3.66 -38.31 24.75
C PHE A 18 3.48 -39.67 25.41
N THR A 19 2.26 -40.19 25.36
CA THR A 19 1.90 -41.50 25.93
C THR A 19 1.77 -42.59 24.86
N SER A 20 1.53 -42.20 23.60
CA SER A 20 1.42 -43.12 22.46
C SER A 20 2.10 -42.62 21.19
N VAL A 21 2.40 -43.55 20.27
CA VAL A 21 2.96 -43.22 18.94
C VAL A 21 1.97 -42.36 18.14
N ASP A 22 0.66 -42.62 18.28
CA ASP A 22 -0.37 -41.87 17.54
C ASP A 22 -0.46 -40.42 18.00
N GLU A 23 -0.25 -40.14 19.29
CA GLU A 23 -0.14 -38.76 19.78
C GLU A 23 1.05 -38.03 19.17
N VAL A 24 2.21 -38.71 19.05
CA VAL A 24 3.40 -38.13 18.41
C VAL A 24 3.13 -37.86 16.93
N ARG A 25 2.57 -38.83 16.20
CA ARG A 25 2.20 -38.67 14.78
C ARG A 25 1.27 -37.50 14.57
N LEU A 26 0.20 -37.44 15.37
CA LEU A 26 -0.79 -36.38 15.30
C LEU A 26 -0.16 -35.02 15.62
N PHE A 27 0.67 -34.94 16.66
CA PHE A 27 1.35 -33.70 17.01
C PHE A 27 2.25 -33.19 15.89
N ILE A 28 3.16 -34.02 15.36
CA ILE A 28 4.09 -33.59 14.30
C ILE A 28 3.30 -33.24 13.03
N PHE A 29 2.28 -34.03 12.69
CA PHE A 29 1.44 -33.70 11.54
C PHE A 29 0.77 -32.33 11.73
N ARG A 30 0.18 -32.05 12.90
CA ARG A 30 -0.54 -30.80 13.18
C ARG A 30 0.36 -29.57 13.25
N ILE A 31 1.57 -29.68 13.80
CA ILE A 31 2.48 -28.52 13.85
C ILE A 31 2.98 -28.12 12.46
N VAL A 32 3.05 -29.08 11.53
CA VAL A 32 3.51 -28.82 10.17
C VAL A 32 2.32 -28.50 9.25
N VAL A 33 1.18 -29.15 9.42
CA VAL A 33 0.00 -28.94 8.57
C VAL A 33 -0.78 -27.74 9.09
N TRP A 34 -0.78 -26.68 8.29
CA TRP A 34 -1.67 -25.54 8.50
C TRP A 34 -2.68 -25.46 7.36
N PRO A 35 -3.98 -25.26 7.65
CA PRO A 35 -4.59 -25.12 8.99
C PRO A 35 -4.87 -26.46 9.71
N ASP A 36 -4.87 -26.47 11.05
CA ASP A 36 -5.12 -27.66 11.90
C ASP A 36 -6.63 -28.00 12.02
N THR A 37 -7.51 -27.02 11.84
CA THR A 37 -8.95 -27.20 12.07
C THR A 37 -9.69 -27.60 10.80
N LYS A 38 -10.59 -28.58 10.91
CA LYS A 38 -11.53 -28.97 9.83
C LYS A 38 -12.32 -27.75 9.32
N ASP A 39 -12.68 -26.84 10.21
CA ASP A 39 -13.41 -25.62 9.89
C ASP A 39 -12.63 -24.73 8.92
N ALA A 40 -11.31 -24.59 9.11
CA ALA A 40 -10.50 -23.78 8.22
C ALA A 40 -10.47 -24.34 6.79
N TYR A 41 -10.46 -25.67 6.62
CA TYR A 41 -10.55 -26.29 5.30
C TYR A 41 -11.91 -26.09 4.62
N VAL A 42 -13.01 -26.06 5.39
CA VAL A 42 -14.35 -25.73 4.88
C VAL A 42 -14.40 -24.28 4.37
N THR A 43 -13.63 -23.36 4.95
CA THR A 43 -13.58 -21.97 4.48
C THR A 43 -12.83 -21.77 3.17
N LEU A 44 -11.91 -22.67 2.78
CA LEU A 44 -11.11 -22.53 1.55
C LEU A 44 -11.96 -22.44 0.27
N PRO A 45 -12.91 -23.36 -0.03
CA PRO A 45 -13.74 -23.25 -1.23
C PRO A 45 -14.62 -21.99 -1.21
N ILE A 46 -15.07 -21.55 -0.03
CA ILE A 46 -15.84 -20.31 0.13
C ILE A 46 -14.96 -19.10 -0.24
N GLN A 47 -13.71 -19.06 0.24
CA GLN A 47 -12.75 -18.02 -0.09
C GLN A 47 -12.42 -18.00 -1.59
N VAL A 48 -12.20 -19.16 -2.21
CA VAL A 48 -11.96 -19.27 -3.66
C VAL A 48 -13.16 -18.72 -4.44
N ALA A 49 -14.38 -19.14 -4.11
CA ALA A 49 -15.59 -18.64 -4.78
C ALA A 49 -15.76 -17.12 -4.61
N TYR A 50 -15.47 -16.60 -3.41
CA TYR A 50 -15.50 -15.16 -3.14
C TYR A 50 -14.49 -14.37 -3.99
N PHE A 51 -13.23 -14.82 -4.06
CA PHE A 51 -12.22 -14.17 -4.89
C PHE A 51 -12.54 -14.26 -6.39
N LEU A 52 -13.03 -15.40 -6.88
CA LEU A 52 -13.47 -15.54 -8.27
C LEU A 52 -14.61 -14.56 -8.62
N MET A 53 -15.55 -14.35 -7.70
CA MET A 53 -16.61 -13.36 -7.88
C MET A 53 -16.05 -11.94 -7.94
N LEU A 54 -15.11 -11.58 -7.05
CA LEU A 54 -14.45 -10.27 -7.06
C LEU A 54 -13.64 -10.04 -8.35
N GLU A 55 -12.93 -11.06 -8.84
CA GLU A 55 -12.20 -11.00 -10.11
C GLU A 55 -13.15 -10.84 -11.29
N GLY A 56 -14.28 -11.55 -11.31
CA GLY A 56 -15.32 -11.38 -12.33
C GLY A 56 -15.87 -9.95 -12.36
N TYR A 57 -16.13 -9.36 -11.19
CA TYR A 57 -16.53 -7.95 -11.09
C TYR A 57 -15.44 -7.00 -11.59
N THR A 58 -14.18 -7.27 -11.23
CA THR A 58 -13.04 -6.45 -11.64
C THR A 58 -12.82 -6.51 -13.16
N ALA A 59 -12.96 -7.69 -13.76
CA ALA A 59 -12.92 -7.89 -15.21
C ALA A 59 -14.07 -7.13 -15.91
N TYR A 60 -15.27 -7.12 -15.35
CA TYR A 60 -16.38 -6.31 -15.86
C TYR A 60 -16.06 -4.80 -15.83
N VAL A 61 -15.52 -4.29 -14.71
CA VAL A 61 -15.09 -2.89 -14.59
C VAL A 61 -14.02 -2.56 -15.62
N PHE A 62 -13.06 -3.46 -15.84
CA PHE A 62 -12.00 -3.31 -16.83
C PHE A 62 -12.56 -3.22 -18.26
N ALA A 63 -13.45 -4.15 -18.63
CA ALA A 63 -14.11 -4.14 -19.93
C ALA A 63 -14.91 -2.86 -20.17
N ARG A 64 -15.62 -2.37 -19.14
CA ARG A 64 -16.34 -1.09 -19.21
C ARG A 64 -15.40 0.09 -19.40
N LYS A 65 -14.27 0.16 -18.67
CA LYS A 65 -13.29 1.24 -18.81
C LYS A 65 -12.63 1.28 -20.19
N ILE A 66 -12.35 0.11 -20.78
CA ILE A 66 -11.85 0.02 -22.15
C ILE A 66 -12.91 0.51 -23.13
N LYS A 67 -14.17 0.08 -22.97
CA LYS A 67 -15.27 0.54 -23.82
C LYS A 67 -15.43 2.05 -23.76
N ASP A 68 -15.34 2.63 -22.57
CA ASP A 68 -15.47 4.07 -22.32
C ASP A 68 -14.17 4.85 -22.64
N GLN A 69 -13.13 4.20 -23.22
CA GLN A 69 -11.82 4.79 -23.55
C GLN A 69 -11.15 5.54 -22.38
N SER A 70 -11.44 5.11 -21.15
CA SER A 70 -10.95 5.73 -19.90
C SER A 70 -9.79 4.96 -19.27
N TRP A 71 -9.25 3.96 -19.99
CA TRP A 71 -8.18 3.12 -19.51
C TRP A 71 -6.80 3.71 -19.82
N TRP A 72 -6.19 4.33 -18.80
CA TRP A 72 -4.79 4.73 -18.81
C TRP A 72 -4.19 4.56 -17.40
N LEU A 73 -2.94 4.12 -17.30
CA LEU A 73 -2.29 3.81 -16.02
C LEU A 73 -1.37 4.91 -15.53
N PHE A 74 -0.68 5.58 -16.44
CA PHE A 74 0.25 6.67 -16.13
C PHE A 74 0.04 7.78 -17.14
N ARG A 75 0.25 9.01 -16.69
CA ARG A 75 0.35 10.18 -17.54
C ARG A 75 1.67 10.88 -17.32
N VAL A 76 2.12 11.61 -18.33
CA VAL A 76 3.34 12.39 -18.29
C VAL A 76 2.98 13.87 -18.21
N CYS A 77 3.44 14.55 -17.17
CA CYS A 77 3.22 15.97 -16.96
C CYS A 77 4.55 16.73 -17.15
N PRO A 78 4.67 17.61 -18.15
CA PRO A 78 5.89 18.36 -18.39
C PRO A 78 6.13 19.41 -17.28
N ARG A 79 7.37 19.56 -16.83
CA ARG A 79 7.82 20.58 -15.86
C ARG A 79 9.05 21.30 -16.41
N GLY A 80 9.30 22.52 -15.95
CA GLY A 80 10.52 23.27 -16.28
C GLY A 80 11.84 22.54 -15.94
N ASN A 81 11.80 21.52 -15.08
CA ASN A 81 12.94 20.68 -14.69
C ASN A 81 12.80 19.21 -15.15
N GLY A 82 12.03 18.93 -16.21
CA GLY A 82 11.82 17.60 -16.79
C GLY A 82 10.40 17.03 -16.60
N ASN A 83 10.16 15.82 -17.08
CA ASN A 83 8.82 15.22 -17.10
C ASN A 83 8.53 14.40 -15.83
N VAL A 84 7.42 14.70 -15.14
CA VAL A 84 6.93 13.92 -13.98
C VAL A 84 5.91 12.89 -14.45
N ILE A 85 6.06 11.65 -13.99
CA ILE A 85 5.11 10.57 -14.28
C ILE A 85 4.12 10.51 -13.12
N ILE A 86 2.82 10.48 -13.42
CA ILE A 86 1.76 10.43 -12.41
C ILE A 86 0.88 9.22 -12.70
N PRO A 87 0.75 8.26 -11.76
CA PRO A 87 -0.17 7.14 -11.91
C PRO A 87 -1.63 7.58 -11.82
N HIS A 88 -2.51 6.92 -12.58
CA HIS A 88 -3.94 7.02 -12.40
C HIS A 88 -4.35 6.26 -11.14
N MET A 89 -4.74 6.99 -10.10
CA MET A 89 -5.07 6.44 -8.77
C MET A 89 -5.96 5.18 -8.83
N HIS A 90 -7.13 5.27 -9.47
CA HIS A 90 -8.07 4.15 -9.52
C HIS A 90 -7.64 3.02 -10.47
N ASN A 91 -7.16 3.31 -11.68
CA ASN A 91 -6.80 2.25 -12.63
C ASN A 91 -5.61 1.43 -12.12
N THR A 92 -4.59 2.09 -11.57
CA THR A 92 -3.42 1.42 -10.99
C THR A 92 -3.78 0.60 -9.75
N TRP A 93 -4.64 1.12 -8.87
CA TRP A 93 -5.16 0.34 -7.73
C TRP A 93 -5.93 -0.90 -8.18
N THR A 94 -6.89 -0.73 -9.09
CA THR A 94 -7.72 -1.84 -9.59
C THR A 94 -6.84 -2.92 -10.23
N LEU A 95 -5.84 -2.54 -11.03
CA LEU A 95 -4.93 -3.50 -11.66
C LEU A 95 -4.11 -4.29 -10.64
N ILE A 96 -3.51 -3.61 -9.67
CA ILE A 96 -2.67 -4.27 -8.64
C ILE A 96 -3.53 -5.17 -7.74
N GLN A 97 -4.73 -4.72 -7.38
CA GLN A 97 -5.66 -5.53 -6.57
C GLN A 97 -6.19 -6.75 -7.32
N ALA A 98 -6.49 -6.64 -8.62
CA ALA A 98 -6.86 -7.80 -9.44
C ALA A 98 -5.72 -8.83 -9.51
N PHE A 99 -4.50 -8.36 -9.74
CA PHE A 99 -3.34 -9.23 -9.72
C PHE A 99 -3.15 -9.92 -8.35
N TYR A 100 -3.38 -9.18 -7.26
CA TYR A 100 -3.32 -9.73 -5.91
C TYR A 100 -4.43 -10.76 -5.63
N GLY A 101 -5.67 -10.48 -6.05
CA GLY A 101 -6.79 -11.40 -5.90
C GLY A 101 -6.58 -12.71 -6.67
N LEU A 102 -5.98 -12.66 -7.87
CA LEU A 102 -5.54 -13.85 -8.61
C LEU A 102 -4.47 -14.66 -7.87
N ILE A 103 -3.49 -14.01 -7.25
CA ILE A 103 -2.49 -14.69 -6.41
C ILE A 103 -3.18 -15.39 -5.24
N LEU A 104 -4.05 -14.69 -4.51
CA LEU A 104 -4.79 -15.27 -3.38
C LEU A 104 -5.66 -16.44 -3.83
N CYS A 105 -6.42 -16.29 -4.91
CA CYS A 105 -7.24 -17.36 -5.49
C CYS A 105 -6.39 -18.59 -5.82
N SER A 106 -5.20 -18.39 -6.40
CA SER A 106 -4.26 -19.48 -6.72
C SER A 106 -3.74 -20.17 -5.47
N ILE A 107 -3.36 -19.41 -4.43
CA ILE A 107 -2.89 -19.95 -3.15
C ILE A 107 -3.98 -20.76 -2.46
N TYR A 108 -5.20 -20.23 -2.34
CA TYR A 108 -6.31 -20.94 -1.68
C TYR A 108 -6.74 -22.19 -2.45
N THR A 109 -6.70 -22.14 -3.78
CA THR A 109 -6.95 -23.32 -4.62
C THR A 109 -5.87 -24.37 -4.40
N ALA A 110 -4.59 -23.98 -4.37
CA ALA A 110 -3.47 -24.88 -4.10
C ALA A 110 -3.59 -25.54 -2.71
N LEU A 111 -3.94 -24.76 -1.67
CA LEU A 111 -4.18 -25.27 -0.33
C LEU A 111 -5.34 -26.29 -0.30
N PHE A 112 -6.43 -26.02 -1.02
CA PHE A 112 -7.56 -26.92 -1.11
C PHE A 112 -7.21 -28.23 -1.85
N VAL A 113 -6.46 -28.14 -2.94
CA VAL A 113 -5.98 -29.33 -3.68
C VAL A 113 -5.01 -30.16 -2.83
N CYS A 114 -4.05 -29.52 -2.17
CA CYS A 114 -3.12 -30.18 -1.25
C CYS A 114 -3.86 -30.87 -0.10
N TYR A 115 -4.92 -30.24 0.44
CA TYR A 115 -5.79 -30.84 1.44
C TYR A 115 -6.46 -32.12 0.94
N ILE A 116 -7.11 -32.08 -0.24
CA ILE A 116 -7.77 -33.26 -0.82
C ILE A 116 -6.77 -34.41 -1.04
N LYS A 117 -5.55 -34.08 -1.44
CA LYS A 117 -4.48 -35.05 -1.71
C LYS A 117 -3.73 -35.52 -0.46
N ASN A 118 -4.01 -34.97 0.72
CA ASN A 118 -3.19 -35.14 1.93
C ASN A 118 -1.70 -34.84 1.70
N GLU A 119 -1.40 -33.83 0.88
CA GLU A 119 -0.05 -33.37 0.56
C GLU A 119 0.27 -32.06 1.28
N LEU A 120 1.54 -31.89 1.62
CA LEU A 120 2.04 -30.63 2.17
C LEU A 120 2.39 -29.67 1.04
N ILE A 121 1.93 -28.42 1.16
CA ILE A 121 2.25 -27.37 0.19
C ILE A 121 3.77 -27.06 0.20
N ALA A 122 4.39 -27.15 -0.98
CA ALA A 122 5.80 -26.80 -1.16
C ALA A 122 5.97 -25.28 -1.10
N HIS A 123 7.13 -24.82 -0.64
CA HIS A 123 7.50 -23.40 -0.61
C HIS A 123 6.54 -22.51 0.19
N ARG A 124 5.90 -23.07 1.20
CA ARG A 124 4.91 -22.36 2.02
C ARG A 124 5.49 -21.13 2.72
N GLY A 125 6.80 -21.13 3.01
CA GLY A 125 7.48 -20.02 3.65
C GLY A 125 7.50 -18.80 2.77
N LEU A 126 7.91 -18.96 1.51
CA LEU A 126 7.85 -17.86 0.54
C LEU A 126 6.42 -17.45 0.24
N ILE A 127 5.51 -18.40 0.02
CA ILE A 127 4.11 -18.11 -0.32
C ILE A 127 3.47 -17.21 0.74
N PHE A 128 3.44 -17.65 2.01
CA PHE A 128 2.77 -16.89 3.06
C PHE A 128 3.51 -15.61 3.46
N THR A 129 4.84 -15.59 3.33
CA THR A 129 5.59 -14.38 3.67
C THR A 129 5.48 -13.31 2.59
N LEU A 130 5.45 -13.69 1.31
CA LEU A 130 5.48 -12.75 0.17
C LEU A 130 4.11 -12.51 -0.46
N MET A 131 3.05 -13.23 -0.07
CA MET A 131 1.71 -13.00 -0.62
C MET A 131 1.25 -11.54 -0.48
N TRP A 132 1.68 -10.84 0.58
CA TRP A 132 1.30 -9.46 0.84
C TRP A 132 1.99 -8.42 -0.05
N THR A 133 3.00 -8.81 -0.84
CA THR A 133 3.82 -7.90 -1.65
C THR A 133 3.04 -6.94 -2.55
N PRO A 134 1.94 -7.33 -3.22
CA PRO A 134 1.19 -6.40 -4.06
C PRO A 134 0.54 -5.22 -3.30
N ILE A 135 0.18 -5.39 -2.02
CA ILE A 135 -0.54 -4.36 -1.25
C ILE A 135 0.28 -3.06 -1.11
N PRO A 136 1.55 -3.08 -0.68
CA PRO A 136 2.41 -1.89 -0.65
C PRO A 136 2.50 -1.18 -2.00
N PHE A 137 2.61 -1.90 -3.12
CA PHE A 137 2.62 -1.27 -4.44
C PHE A 137 1.33 -0.48 -4.67
N ALA A 138 0.18 -1.08 -4.32
CA ALA A 138 -1.12 -0.42 -4.44
C ALA A 138 -1.19 0.85 -3.56
N CYS A 139 -0.79 0.75 -2.28
CA CYS A 139 -0.81 1.88 -1.34
C CYS A 139 0.13 3.02 -1.75
N PHE A 140 1.40 2.72 -2.07
CA PHE A 140 2.39 3.73 -2.42
C PHE A 140 2.07 4.40 -3.77
N TYR A 141 1.59 3.66 -4.77
CA TYR A 141 1.21 4.25 -6.05
C TYR A 141 -0.06 5.10 -5.95
N GLN A 142 -1.02 4.73 -5.09
CA GLN A 142 -2.13 5.62 -4.77
C GLN A 142 -1.67 6.89 -4.06
N ALA A 143 -0.79 6.77 -3.06
CA ALA A 143 -0.24 7.94 -2.38
C ALA A 143 0.55 8.84 -3.34
N TRP A 144 1.30 8.26 -4.29
CA TRP A 144 1.97 8.99 -5.37
C TRP A 144 0.95 9.75 -6.23
N ALA A 145 -0.11 9.07 -6.70
CA ALA A 145 -1.15 9.70 -7.51
C ALA A 145 -1.82 10.89 -6.78
N ILE A 146 -2.23 10.70 -5.52
CA ILE A 146 -2.94 11.71 -4.73
C ILE A 146 -2.04 12.91 -4.42
N SER A 147 -0.78 12.67 -4.05
CA SER A 147 0.17 13.73 -3.71
C SER A 147 0.44 14.67 -4.90
N TYR A 148 0.24 14.16 -6.12
CA TYR A 148 0.42 14.88 -7.38
C TYR A 148 -0.90 15.06 -8.15
N ALA A 149 -2.06 15.03 -7.48
CA ALA A 149 -3.35 15.26 -8.13
C ALA A 149 -3.58 16.74 -8.50
N ASP A 150 -3.04 17.69 -7.72
CA ASP A 150 -3.23 19.14 -7.95
C ASP A 150 -2.51 19.72 -9.17
N PHE A 151 -1.67 18.93 -9.84
CA PHE A 151 -0.98 19.37 -11.07
C PHE A 151 -1.95 19.59 -12.25
N ASP A 152 -3.23 19.21 -12.11
CA ASP A 152 -4.31 19.41 -13.10
C ASP A 152 -5.18 20.66 -12.86
N GLY A 153 -5.05 21.36 -11.73
CA GLY A 153 -5.96 22.48 -11.44
C GLY A 153 -5.70 23.65 -12.40
N PRO A 154 -6.74 24.44 -12.79
CA PRO A 154 -6.56 25.76 -13.41
C PRO A 154 -5.64 26.68 -12.59
N GLY A 155 -5.46 26.37 -11.29
CA GLY A 155 -4.50 26.96 -10.37
C GLY A 155 -3.02 26.70 -10.69
N ALA A 156 -2.64 25.65 -11.44
CA ALA A 156 -1.26 25.41 -11.85
C ALA A 156 -0.87 26.34 -13.02
N ALA A 157 -1.78 26.55 -13.98
CA ALA A 157 -1.64 27.57 -15.01
C ALA A 157 -1.73 28.98 -14.41
N ASN A 158 -2.68 29.21 -13.49
CA ASN A 158 -2.83 30.50 -12.82
C ASN A 158 -1.71 30.77 -11.81
N SER A 159 -1.02 29.77 -11.25
CA SER A 159 0.16 29.99 -10.39
C SER A 159 1.42 30.30 -11.18
N ALA A 160 1.44 30.03 -12.49
CA ALA A 160 2.46 30.53 -13.41
C ALA A 160 2.12 31.95 -13.91
N ILE A 161 0.83 32.28 -14.07
CA ILE A 161 0.35 33.60 -14.54
C ILE A 161 0.27 34.63 -13.40
N SER A 162 -0.12 34.24 -12.18
CA SER A 162 -0.21 35.12 -10.99
C SER A 162 1.14 35.39 -10.32
N THR A 163 2.22 34.74 -10.78
CA THR A 163 3.59 35.07 -10.36
C THR A 163 4.12 36.40 -10.91
N SER A 164 3.39 37.07 -11.81
CA SER A 164 3.82 38.37 -12.35
C SER A 164 3.43 39.57 -11.45
N THR A 165 2.58 39.40 -10.43
CA THR A 165 1.99 40.56 -9.71
C THR A 165 1.82 40.43 -8.20
N GLN A 166 2.50 39.48 -7.52
CA GLN A 166 2.57 39.53 -6.06
C GLN A 166 4.00 39.47 -5.53
N THR A 167 4.45 40.64 -5.11
CA THR A 167 5.59 40.92 -4.24
C THR A 167 5.43 40.18 -2.90
N ALA A 168 5.95 38.96 -2.82
CA ALA A 168 6.23 38.31 -1.55
C ALA A 168 7.52 37.50 -1.65
N SER A 169 8.59 38.08 -1.10
CA SER A 169 9.88 37.45 -0.87
C SER A 169 9.75 36.34 0.16
N HIS A 170 9.25 35.18 -0.26
CA HIS A 170 9.53 33.91 0.40
C HIS A 170 10.27 33.05 -0.60
N ARG A 171 11.53 32.74 -0.27
CA ARG A 171 12.40 31.80 -1.00
C ARG A 171 11.58 30.56 -1.38
N LYS A 172 11.07 30.50 -2.60
CA LYS A 172 10.32 29.34 -3.07
C LYS A 172 11.30 28.16 -3.03
N PRO A 173 11.00 27.08 -2.29
CA PRO A 173 11.90 25.94 -2.25
C PRO A 173 12.15 25.49 -3.69
N LYS A 174 13.43 25.32 -4.05
CA LYS A 174 13.81 24.88 -5.38
C LYS A 174 13.04 23.58 -5.66
N PRO A 175 12.24 23.51 -6.74
CA PRO A 175 11.47 22.32 -7.03
C PRO A 175 12.42 21.14 -7.23
N LEU A 176 12.17 20.05 -6.51
CA LEU A 176 12.92 18.80 -6.67
C LEU A 176 12.94 18.39 -8.15
N PRO A 177 14.08 17.89 -8.67
CA PRO A 177 14.16 17.38 -10.03
C PRO A 177 13.11 16.31 -10.30
N ALA A 178 12.50 16.33 -11.49
CA ALA A 178 11.41 15.42 -11.85
C ALA A 178 11.85 13.93 -11.80
N TRP A 179 13.08 13.64 -12.23
CA TRP A 179 13.65 12.29 -12.18
C TRP A 179 13.74 11.76 -10.76
N LEU A 180 14.12 12.60 -9.79
CA LEU A 180 14.28 12.19 -8.40
C LEU A 180 12.93 11.82 -7.77
N VAL A 181 11.89 12.59 -8.10
CA VAL A 181 10.50 12.30 -7.67
C VAL A 181 10.04 10.96 -8.24
N ASN A 182 10.21 10.75 -9.55
CA ASN A 182 9.81 9.50 -10.21
C ASN A 182 10.55 8.30 -9.61
N CYS A 183 11.87 8.39 -9.46
CA CYS A 183 12.68 7.32 -8.87
C CYS A 183 12.28 7.03 -7.42
N PHE A 184 12.06 8.06 -6.60
CA PHE A 184 11.68 7.90 -5.20
C PHE A 184 10.38 7.09 -5.06
N TRP A 185 9.31 7.52 -5.74
CA TRP A 185 8.02 6.83 -5.65
C TRP A 185 8.01 5.46 -6.33
N ALA A 186 8.74 5.30 -7.43
CA ALA A 186 8.86 4.00 -8.10
C ALA A 186 9.59 2.97 -7.22
N LEU A 187 10.59 3.38 -6.44
CA LEU A 187 11.43 2.49 -5.63
C LEU A 187 10.88 2.17 -4.23
N LEU A 188 10.03 3.02 -3.66
CA LEU A 188 9.42 2.80 -2.33
C LEU A 188 8.82 1.40 -2.11
N PRO A 189 7.98 0.85 -3.01
CA PRO A 189 7.44 -0.50 -2.82
C PRO A 189 8.53 -1.59 -2.90
N PHE A 190 9.61 -1.37 -3.64
CA PHE A 190 10.74 -2.32 -3.68
C PHE A 190 11.52 -2.32 -2.36
N ILE A 191 11.69 -1.17 -1.71
CA ILE A 191 12.30 -1.11 -0.37
C ILE A 191 11.49 -1.98 0.61
N SER A 192 10.17 -1.95 0.51
CA SER A 192 9.26 -2.77 1.31
C SER A 192 9.42 -4.27 1.02
N LEU A 193 9.62 -4.65 -0.24
CA LEU A 193 9.91 -6.03 -0.61
C LEU A 193 11.27 -6.50 -0.07
N PHE A 194 12.32 -5.71 -0.29
CA PHE A 194 13.68 -6.06 0.12
C PHE A 194 13.87 -6.11 1.65
N SER A 195 13.06 -5.38 2.42
CA SER A 195 13.10 -5.47 3.89
C SER A 195 12.51 -6.78 4.43
N VAL A 196 11.54 -7.38 3.72
CA VAL A 196 10.89 -8.64 4.10
C VAL A 196 11.56 -9.87 3.48
N LEU A 197 12.31 -9.70 2.40
CA LEU A 197 12.96 -10.81 1.69
C LEU A 197 13.93 -11.64 2.58
N PRO A 198 14.80 -11.05 3.42
CA PRO A 198 15.69 -11.83 4.28
C PRO A 198 14.98 -12.75 5.29
N PRO A 199 13.99 -12.29 6.08
CA PRO A 199 13.24 -13.22 6.93
C PRO A 199 12.42 -14.22 6.11
N ALA A 200 11.87 -13.85 4.93
CA ALA A 200 11.14 -14.79 4.06
C ALA A 200 12.00 -15.99 3.62
N LEU A 201 13.24 -15.74 3.16
CA LEU A 201 14.17 -16.78 2.76
C LEU A 201 14.56 -17.70 3.93
N ARG A 202 14.65 -17.16 5.15
CA ARG A 202 14.93 -17.96 6.35
C ARG A 202 13.73 -18.81 6.77
N THR A 203 12.53 -18.25 6.74
CA THR A 203 11.28 -18.99 6.95
C THR A 203 11.21 -20.17 6.00
N GLU A 204 11.43 -19.92 4.71
CA GLU A 204 11.44 -20.94 3.67
C GLU A 204 12.42 -22.06 3.94
N LYS A 205 13.68 -21.71 4.23
CA LYS A 205 14.72 -22.70 4.55
C LYS A 205 14.28 -23.66 5.66
N HIS A 206 13.65 -23.14 6.72
CA HIS A 206 13.26 -23.94 7.88
C HIS A 206 11.98 -24.75 7.64
N TRP A 207 10.95 -24.16 7.02
CA TRP A 207 9.71 -24.87 6.75
C TRP A 207 9.84 -25.91 5.64
N GLU A 208 10.67 -25.65 4.63
CA GLU A 208 10.91 -26.63 3.56
C GLU A 208 11.76 -27.81 4.07
N ALA A 209 12.78 -27.54 4.90
CA ALA A 209 13.51 -28.60 5.61
C ALA A 209 12.57 -29.44 6.49
N THR A 210 11.62 -28.79 7.16
CA THR A 210 10.62 -29.46 8.00
C THR A 210 9.66 -30.33 7.18
N ARG A 211 9.24 -29.87 6.00
CA ARG A 211 8.41 -30.64 5.07
C ARG A 211 9.10 -31.95 4.66
N PHE A 212 10.38 -31.89 4.28
CA PHE A 212 11.15 -33.09 3.93
C PHE A 212 11.38 -34.00 5.14
N ALA A 213 11.74 -33.44 6.30
CA ALA A 213 11.95 -34.20 7.52
C ALA A 213 10.68 -34.94 7.97
N LEU A 214 9.50 -34.30 7.90
CA LEU A 214 8.22 -34.95 8.18
C LEU A 214 7.97 -36.15 7.24
N GLY A 215 8.20 -35.98 5.93
CA GLY A 215 8.05 -37.07 4.97
C GLY A 215 8.93 -38.27 5.30
N GLN A 216 10.20 -38.02 5.65
CA GLN A 216 11.14 -39.08 6.06
C GLN A 216 10.74 -39.72 7.39
N TRP A 217 10.30 -38.93 8.36
CA TRP A 217 9.85 -39.40 9.66
C TRP A 217 8.62 -40.32 9.55
N MET A 218 7.64 -39.94 8.73
CA MET A 218 6.44 -40.75 8.47
C MET A 218 6.79 -42.10 7.85
N LEU A 219 7.76 -42.15 6.94
CA LEU A 219 8.23 -43.41 6.33
C LEU A 219 9.01 -44.27 7.33
N LYS A 220 9.93 -43.67 8.09
CA LYS A 220 10.80 -44.37 9.05
C LYS A 220 10.01 -45.03 10.18
N TYR A 221 8.95 -44.37 10.66
CA TYR A 221 8.16 -44.82 11.81
C TYR A 221 6.74 -45.29 11.46
N ALA A 222 6.48 -45.63 10.19
CA ALA A 222 5.15 -46.05 9.72
C ALA A 222 4.57 -47.25 10.50
N ASN A 223 5.42 -48.21 10.87
CA ASN A 223 5.02 -49.44 11.56
C ASN A 223 5.40 -49.45 13.05
N ALA A 224 5.83 -48.33 13.61
CA ALA A 224 6.17 -48.25 15.03
C ALA A 224 4.91 -48.40 15.89
N THR A 225 4.94 -49.34 16.85
CA THR A 225 3.85 -49.60 17.80
C THR A 225 4.14 -49.02 19.19
N GLU A 226 5.42 -48.80 19.51
CA GLU A 226 5.87 -48.26 20.79
C GLU A 226 6.72 -47.00 20.59
N ILE A 227 6.65 -46.09 21.57
CA ILE A 227 7.49 -44.90 21.57
C ILE A 227 8.94 -45.32 21.84
N ASN A 228 9.84 -44.94 20.94
CA ASN A 228 11.27 -45.06 21.19
C ASN A 228 11.93 -43.68 21.27
N ARG A 229 13.13 -43.64 21.86
CA ARG A 229 13.88 -42.39 22.06
C ARG A 229 14.22 -41.71 20.74
N GLU A 230 14.60 -42.46 19.71
CA GLU A 230 14.98 -41.89 18.42
C GLU A 230 13.82 -41.19 17.73
N MET A 231 12.62 -41.77 17.78
CA MET A 231 11.40 -41.19 17.23
C MET A 231 11.09 -39.84 17.88
N LEU A 232 11.26 -39.74 19.20
CA LEU A 232 11.06 -38.48 19.93
C LEU A 232 12.14 -37.45 19.61
N LEU A 233 13.40 -37.86 19.41
CA LEU A 233 14.48 -36.95 19.03
C LEU A 233 14.26 -36.40 17.61
N ASP A 234 13.94 -37.26 16.64
CA ASP A 234 13.66 -36.82 15.26
C ASP A 234 12.42 -35.92 15.21
N ALA A 235 11.40 -36.23 16.02
CA ALA A 235 10.20 -35.41 16.18
C ALA A 235 10.51 -34.03 16.80
N GLN A 236 11.39 -34.01 17.79
CA GLN A 236 11.84 -32.78 18.42
C GLN A 236 12.62 -31.90 17.43
N ASP A 237 13.45 -32.49 16.56
CA ASP A 237 14.17 -31.76 15.52
C ASP A 237 13.21 -31.11 14.52
N ILE A 238 12.19 -31.85 14.07
CA ILE A 238 11.10 -31.31 13.24
C ILE A 238 10.44 -30.11 13.94
N TRP A 239 10.03 -30.28 15.19
CA TRP A 239 9.35 -29.22 15.96
C TRP A 239 10.24 -27.99 16.14
N THR A 240 11.53 -28.15 16.43
CA THR A 240 12.44 -27.01 16.59
C THR A 240 12.72 -26.30 15.26
N SER A 241 12.77 -27.02 14.14
CA SER A 241 12.88 -26.43 12.81
C SER A 241 11.61 -25.66 12.44
N GLU A 242 10.43 -26.20 12.75
CA GLU A 242 9.15 -25.53 12.54
C GLU A 242 9.07 -24.21 13.32
N LEU A 243 9.45 -24.23 14.60
CA LEU A 243 9.50 -23.05 15.45
C LEU A 243 10.48 -21.99 14.91
N ARG A 244 11.62 -22.40 14.34
CA ARG A 244 12.57 -21.48 13.69
C ARG A 244 11.95 -20.80 12.48
N GLY A 245 11.22 -21.55 11.65
CA GLY A 245 10.49 -20.99 10.52
C GLY A 245 9.42 -19.99 10.98
N ALA A 246 8.61 -20.37 11.98
CA ALA A 246 7.57 -19.52 12.55
C ALA A 246 8.13 -18.22 13.17
N TYR A 247 9.31 -18.28 13.79
CA TYR A 247 10.00 -17.10 14.32
C TYR A 247 10.33 -16.09 13.21
N PHE A 248 10.97 -16.53 12.12
CA PHE A 248 11.29 -15.63 11.00
C PHE A 248 10.04 -15.15 10.25
N PHE A 249 9.01 -15.99 10.15
CA PHE A 249 7.71 -15.60 9.61
C PHE A 249 7.07 -14.49 10.45
N THR A 250 7.15 -14.58 11.77
CA THR A 250 6.66 -13.55 12.69
C THR A 250 7.43 -12.25 12.52
N MET A 251 8.76 -12.31 12.40
CA MET A 251 9.58 -11.13 12.10
C MET A 251 9.15 -10.46 10.79
N ALA A 252 8.96 -11.24 9.72
CA ALA A 252 8.46 -10.73 8.45
C ALA A 252 7.06 -10.09 8.58
N SER A 253 6.17 -10.73 9.34
CA SER A 253 4.81 -10.23 9.61
C SER A 253 4.84 -8.88 10.35
N ILE A 254 5.73 -8.71 11.32
CA ILE A 254 5.94 -7.43 12.02
C ILE A 254 6.41 -6.35 11.04
N VAL A 255 7.37 -6.67 10.17
CA VAL A 255 7.85 -5.73 9.14
C VAL A 255 6.70 -5.34 8.20
N TRP A 256 5.87 -6.31 7.78
CA TRP A 256 4.66 -6.03 7.00
C TRP A 256 3.71 -5.08 7.70
N ILE A 257 3.43 -5.28 8.99
CA ILE A 257 2.57 -4.39 9.77
C ILE A 257 3.10 -2.96 9.73
N PHE A 258 4.39 -2.74 9.94
CA PHE A 258 4.98 -1.41 9.87
C PHE A 258 4.85 -0.77 8.48
N ILE A 259 5.10 -1.55 7.42
CA ILE A 259 4.95 -1.07 6.03
C ILE A 259 3.50 -0.69 5.74
N LEU A 260 2.54 -1.53 6.12
CA LEU A 260 1.12 -1.32 5.85
C LEU A 260 0.56 -0.14 6.65
N VAL A 261 0.91 -0.03 7.94
CA VAL A 261 0.53 1.12 8.77
C VAL A 261 1.15 2.40 8.22
N GLY A 262 2.44 2.40 7.88
CA GLY A 262 3.11 3.54 7.28
C GLY A 262 2.48 3.97 5.96
N GLY A 263 2.17 3.01 5.08
CA GLY A 263 1.47 3.23 3.82
C GLY A 263 0.05 3.77 4.01
N ALA A 264 -0.70 3.25 4.99
CA ALA A 264 -2.04 3.73 5.31
C ALA A 264 -2.02 5.17 5.85
N LEU A 265 -1.07 5.49 6.73
CA LEU A 265 -0.88 6.86 7.23
C LEU A 265 -0.53 7.83 6.09
N LEU A 266 0.39 7.43 5.20
CA LEU A 266 0.75 8.22 4.02
C LEU A 266 -0.46 8.44 3.08
N HIS A 267 -1.23 7.40 2.81
CA HIS A 267 -2.44 7.50 2.00
C HIS A 267 -3.47 8.45 2.64
N ASN A 268 -3.80 8.24 3.91
CA ASN A 268 -4.79 9.02 4.64
C ASN A 268 -4.38 10.49 4.73
N THR A 269 -3.11 10.77 5.03
CA THR A 269 -2.60 12.15 5.09
C THR A 269 -2.68 12.83 3.71
N SER A 270 -2.25 12.16 2.64
CA SER A 270 -2.37 12.70 1.28
C SER A 270 -3.82 12.93 0.87
N ALA A 271 -4.73 12.01 1.22
CA ALA A 271 -6.16 12.13 0.93
C ALA A 271 -6.78 13.32 1.69
N TRP A 272 -6.48 13.47 2.98
CA TRP A 272 -6.93 14.61 3.77
C TRP A 272 -6.41 15.93 3.20
N LEU A 273 -5.13 16.00 2.85
CA LEU A 273 -4.55 17.19 2.22
C LEU A 273 -5.24 17.53 0.89
N LEU A 274 -5.54 16.52 0.06
CA LEU A 274 -6.29 16.72 -1.18
C LEU A 274 -7.69 17.30 -0.91
N VAL A 275 -8.42 16.78 0.08
CA VAL A 275 -9.74 17.29 0.47
C VAL A 275 -9.65 18.75 0.94
N PHE A 276 -8.67 19.10 1.78
CA PHE A 276 -8.48 20.49 2.22
C PHE A 276 -8.16 21.42 1.06
N ARG A 277 -7.30 21.00 0.13
CA ARG A 277 -6.94 21.79 -1.05
C ARG A 277 -8.13 21.98 -1.99
N LEU A 278 -8.91 20.92 -2.22
CA LEU A 278 -10.14 20.99 -3.01
C LEU A 278 -11.17 21.93 -2.38
N ARG A 279 -11.38 21.84 -1.06
CA ARG A 279 -12.27 22.76 -0.32
C ARG A 279 -11.83 24.21 -0.50
N ARG A 280 -10.53 24.49 -0.33
CA ARG A 280 -9.96 25.83 -0.54
C ARG A 280 -10.18 26.31 -1.98
N HIS A 281 -9.92 25.45 -2.96
CA HIS A 281 -10.11 25.79 -4.38
C HIS A 281 -11.57 26.13 -4.70
N LEU A 282 -12.52 25.32 -4.22
CA LEU A 282 -13.95 25.57 -4.40
C LEU A 282 -14.40 26.85 -3.71
N GLN A 283 -13.88 27.15 -2.51
CA GLN A 283 -14.15 28.43 -1.83
C GLN A 283 -13.64 29.63 -2.63
N THR A 284 -12.42 29.55 -3.19
CA THR A 284 -11.87 30.60 -4.04
C THR A 284 -12.68 30.78 -5.33
N GLN A 285 -13.09 29.70 -5.99
CA GLN A 285 -13.95 29.78 -7.18
C GLN A 285 -15.32 30.38 -6.86
N ARG A 286 -15.95 29.99 -5.74
CA ARG A 286 -17.22 30.59 -5.29
C ARG A 286 -17.08 32.08 -5.00
N TRP A 287 -15.99 32.48 -4.34
CA TRP A 287 -15.70 33.89 -4.09
C TRP A 287 -15.55 34.67 -5.41
N LEU A 288 -14.72 34.18 -6.34
CA LEU A 288 -14.53 34.80 -7.66
C LEU A 288 -15.85 34.92 -8.44
N HIS A 289 -16.65 33.86 -8.48
CA HIS A 289 -17.97 33.88 -9.12
C HIS A 289 -18.93 34.89 -8.45
N SER A 290 -18.91 34.98 -7.12
CA SER A 290 -19.73 35.96 -6.39
C SER A 290 -19.27 37.41 -6.59
N SER A 291 -17.97 37.66 -6.72
CA SER A 291 -17.42 38.99 -7.00
C SER A 291 -17.68 39.46 -8.44
N VAL A 292 -17.74 38.53 -9.40
CA VAL A 292 -18.06 38.84 -10.80
C VAL A 292 -19.57 39.09 -11.00
N HIS A 293 -20.43 38.44 -10.21
CA HIS A 293 -21.89 38.62 -10.27
C HIS A 293 -22.48 39.59 -9.22
N SER A 294 -21.65 40.18 -8.36
CA SER A 294 -22.08 41.33 -7.55
C SER A 294 -22.14 42.54 -8.48
N PRO A 295 -23.33 43.13 -8.76
CA PRO A 295 -23.37 44.39 -9.48
C PRO A 295 -22.57 45.38 -8.64
N SER A 296 -21.61 46.06 -9.26
CA SER A 296 -21.03 47.27 -8.70
C SER A 296 -22.21 48.12 -8.19
N LYS A 297 -22.31 48.28 -6.87
CA LYS A 297 -23.19 49.29 -6.27
C LYS A 297 -22.92 50.58 -7.03
N GLU A 298 -23.98 51.10 -7.64
CA GLU A 298 -24.01 52.41 -8.29
C GLU A 298 -23.17 53.41 -7.50
N SER A 299 -22.07 53.86 -8.09
CA SER A 299 -21.54 55.18 -7.74
C SER A 299 -22.55 56.18 -8.30
N ASN A 300 -23.46 56.64 -7.43
CA ASN A 300 -24.41 57.73 -7.68
C ASN A 300 -23.76 58.88 -8.48
N PRO A 301 -24.30 59.26 -9.65
CA PRO A 301 -23.91 60.48 -10.36
C PRO A 301 -24.61 61.69 -9.75
N SER A 302 -24.42 61.93 -8.45
CA SER A 302 -25.02 63.08 -7.76
C SER A 302 -24.02 63.74 -6.80
N GLN A 303 -22.83 64.02 -7.31
CA GLN A 303 -21.89 64.99 -6.73
C GLN A 303 -21.11 65.75 -7.83
N GLN A 304 -21.80 66.08 -8.92
CA GLN A 304 -21.30 66.98 -9.96
C GLN A 304 -22.12 68.27 -9.93
N GLU A 305 -22.06 68.99 -8.80
CA GLU A 305 -22.36 70.42 -8.69
C GLU A 305 -22.15 70.86 -7.24
N LEU A 306 -20.95 71.35 -6.91
CA LEU A 306 -20.78 72.51 -6.05
C LEU A 306 -19.38 73.08 -6.29
N GLY A 307 -19.34 74.31 -6.78
CA GLY A 307 -18.18 74.95 -7.38
C GLY A 307 -16.98 75.15 -6.46
N ASN A 308 -15.79 75.13 -7.07
CA ASN A 308 -14.59 75.74 -6.53
C ASN A 308 -14.29 77.01 -7.36
N PRO A 309 -14.52 78.23 -6.86
CA PRO A 309 -14.40 79.47 -7.64
C PRO A 309 -12.96 79.94 -7.93
N ASN A 310 -11.94 79.14 -7.64
CA ASN A 310 -10.55 79.63 -7.58
C ASN A 310 -9.59 79.04 -8.64
N SER A 311 -10.08 78.41 -9.70
CA SER A 311 -9.18 77.85 -10.73
C SER A 311 -8.81 78.79 -11.88
N GLU A 312 -9.34 80.03 -11.93
CA GLU A 312 -9.05 80.97 -13.04
C GLU A 312 -7.89 81.94 -12.77
N LEU A 313 -7.22 81.91 -11.62
CA LEU A 313 -6.19 82.92 -11.30
C LEU A 313 -4.72 82.51 -11.53
N ASN A 314 -4.45 81.29 -12.02
CA ASN A 314 -3.07 80.82 -12.22
C ASN A 314 -2.61 80.68 -13.68
N HIS A 315 -3.42 81.09 -14.66
CA HIS A 315 -3.03 81.01 -16.07
C HIS A 315 -2.38 82.28 -16.67
N ASN A 316 -2.20 83.36 -15.89
CA ASN A 316 -1.66 84.65 -16.38
C ASN A 316 -0.33 85.09 -15.73
N ARG A 317 0.51 84.15 -15.27
CA ARG A 317 1.82 84.49 -14.63
C ARG A 317 3.07 83.97 -15.33
N SER A 318 2.98 83.61 -16.62
CA SER A 318 4.14 83.22 -17.44
C SER A 318 4.40 84.14 -18.65
N ALA A 319 3.83 85.34 -18.64
CA ALA A 319 4.14 86.38 -19.61
C ALA A 319 4.27 87.72 -18.87
N LEU A 320 5.44 87.99 -18.26
CA LEU A 320 6.00 89.31 -17.92
C LEU A 320 7.21 89.16 -16.97
N SER A 321 8.36 88.82 -17.55
CA SER A 321 9.72 89.23 -17.14
C SER A 321 10.66 88.62 -18.20
N GLY A 322 11.32 89.38 -19.07
CA GLY A 322 12.10 90.56 -18.71
C GLY A 322 13.37 90.06 -18.06
#